data_AF-A0A416REE1-F1
#
_entry.id   AF-A0A416REE1-F1
#
_cell.length_a   1.000
_cell.length_b   1.000
_cell.length_c   1.000
_cell.angle_alpha   90.00
_cell.angle_beta   90.00
_cell.angle_gamma   90.00
#
_symmetry.space_group_name_H-M   'P 1'
#
loop_
_entity.id
_entity.type
_entity.pdbx_description
1 polymer ?
#
loop_
_entity_poly.entity_id
_entity_poly.type
_entity_poly.pdbx_seq_one_letter_code
_entity_poly.pdbx_strand_id
1 'polypeptide(L)'
;MKKLLLTAMIATLLIVPFQGVAMAENQEALSSETTVSQDSGFVPGEVPAQTDAVQSMTPAVHAMILAMFHYNLTQFDYSNPQLGWETLYNMLSLYGQMDERSEYLNEQLVLPVETARDFSSAIFSSFDQLGALPADLSDRMVYDAEVDSYLVTCGSDTLAEIHLSNSSEAADGTLTLTGTLSYLVDGSDLAQFQATLQPRDNMFGYTITALELVG
;
A
#
# COMPACT_ATOMS: atom_id res chain seq x y z
N MET A 1 34.06 23.88 -42.81
CA MET A 1 32.91 23.17 -43.41
C MET A 1 32.94 21.72 -42.97
N LYS A 2 31.83 21.26 -42.38
CA LYS A 2 31.27 19.90 -42.34
C LYS A 2 32.21 18.71 -42.06
N LYS A 3 32.14 18.18 -40.83
CA LYS A 3 32.38 16.74 -40.59
C LYS A 3 31.03 16.04 -40.73
N LEU A 4 30.95 15.14 -41.71
CA LEU A 4 29.75 14.43 -42.13
C LEU A 4 29.47 13.25 -41.19
N LEU A 5 28.24 13.18 -40.68
CA LEU A 5 27.67 12.01 -40.02
C LEU A 5 27.36 10.95 -41.10
N LEU A 6 27.80 9.71 -40.86
CA LEU A 6 27.49 8.56 -41.70
C LEU A 6 26.74 7.55 -40.81
N THR A 7 25.41 7.49 -40.92
CA THR A 7 24.58 6.47 -40.28
C THR A 7 24.03 5.57 -41.37
N ALA A 8 24.44 4.30 -41.37
CA ALA A 8 23.93 3.26 -42.25
C ALA A 8 22.59 2.74 -41.69
N MET A 9 21.52 2.88 -42.47
CA MET A 9 20.20 2.33 -42.18
C MET A 9 20.05 1.01 -42.94
N ILE A 10 20.03 -0.11 -42.22
CA ILE A 10 19.72 -1.42 -42.78
C ILE A 10 18.21 -1.63 -42.74
N ALA A 11 17.66 -1.91 -43.92
CA ALA A 11 16.27 -2.23 -44.14
C ALA A 11 15.96 -3.69 -43.77
N THR A 12 14.82 -3.91 -43.12
CA THR A 12 14.15 -5.21 -43.11
C THR A 12 12.66 -5.00 -43.37
N LEU A 13 12.26 -5.25 -44.62
CA LEU A 13 10.88 -5.54 -45.00
C LEU A 13 10.50 -6.90 -44.40
N LEU A 14 9.42 -6.94 -43.62
CA LEU A 14 8.84 -8.20 -43.16
C LEU A 14 7.55 -8.46 -43.94
N ILE A 15 7.63 -9.52 -44.74
CA ILE A 15 6.58 -10.09 -45.59
C ILE A 15 5.61 -10.86 -44.69
N VAL A 16 4.31 -10.58 -44.77
CA VAL A 16 3.26 -11.43 -44.16
C VAL A 16 2.58 -12.23 -45.28
N PRO A 17 2.59 -13.57 -45.23
CA PRO A 17 1.58 -14.37 -45.91
C PRO A 17 0.42 -14.72 -44.96
N PHE A 18 -0.77 -14.65 -45.55
CA PHE A 18 -2.06 -15.13 -45.05
C PHE A 18 -2.02 -16.56 -44.49
N GLN A 19 -2.97 -16.90 -43.59
CA GLN A 19 -4.01 -17.94 -43.75
C GLN A 19 -4.67 -18.26 -42.38
N GLY A 20 -5.98 -18.53 -42.40
CA GLY A 20 -6.60 -19.49 -41.48
C GLY A 20 -7.60 -18.94 -40.44
N VAL A 21 -8.88 -18.84 -40.84
CA VAL A 21 -10.01 -18.94 -39.91
C VAL A 21 -10.27 -20.42 -39.62
N ALA A 22 -10.35 -20.81 -38.35
CA ALA A 22 -10.98 -22.07 -37.94
C ALA A 22 -11.59 -21.91 -36.53
N MET A 23 -12.92 -22.04 -36.47
CA MET A 23 -13.70 -22.29 -35.25
C MET A 23 -13.72 -23.80 -35.00
N ALA A 24 -13.54 -24.26 -33.75
CA ALA A 24 -14.28 -25.38 -33.14
C ALA A 24 -13.69 -25.83 -31.77
N GLU A 25 -14.57 -25.80 -30.77
CA GLU A 25 -14.89 -26.86 -29.80
C GLU A 25 -13.93 -27.27 -28.66
N ASN A 26 -14.51 -27.19 -27.45
CA ASN A 26 -14.12 -27.68 -26.13
C ASN A 26 -13.27 -28.98 -26.07
N GLN A 27 -12.21 -29.00 -25.25
CA GLN A 27 -12.04 -30.06 -24.24
C GLN A 27 -10.98 -29.75 -23.15
N GLU A 28 -11.45 -29.85 -21.92
CA GLU A 28 -10.84 -30.17 -20.61
C GLU A 28 -9.31 -30.15 -20.38
N ALA A 29 -8.97 -29.43 -19.29
CA ALA A 29 -8.00 -29.75 -18.24
C ALA A 29 -6.52 -29.95 -18.62
N LEU A 30 -5.66 -29.01 -18.19
CA LEU A 30 -4.53 -29.28 -17.28
C LEU A 30 -3.72 -28.00 -16.98
N SER A 31 -3.48 -27.78 -15.69
CA SER A 31 -2.36 -27.05 -15.07
C SER A 31 -2.11 -25.59 -15.47
N SER A 32 -2.55 -24.68 -14.60
CA SER A 32 -2.06 -23.30 -14.53
C SER A 32 -0.62 -23.29 -14.00
N GLU A 33 0.37 -23.47 -14.88
CA GLU A 33 1.70 -22.89 -14.69
C GLU A 33 1.69 -21.49 -15.32
N THR A 34 1.48 -20.47 -14.50
CA THR A 34 1.50 -19.07 -14.95
C THR A 34 2.93 -18.68 -15.29
N THR A 35 3.31 -18.88 -16.56
CA THR A 35 4.49 -18.25 -17.15
C THR A 35 4.07 -16.86 -17.61
N VAL A 36 4.47 -15.82 -16.88
CA VAL A 36 4.15 -14.42 -17.23
C VAL A 36 4.93 -14.04 -18.49
N SER A 37 4.26 -14.06 -19.64
CA SER A 37 4.74 -13.40 -20.85
C SER A 37 4.32 -11.93 -20.78
N GLN A 38 5.30 -11.03 -20.71
CA GLN A 38 5.09 -9.57 -20.72
C GLN A 38 4.77 -9.08 -22.14
N ASP A 39 3.54 -9.32 -22.63
CA ASP A 39 2.95 -8.56 -23.74
C ASP A 39 1.43 -8.80 -23.82
N SER A 40 0.68 -8.37 -22.81
CA SER A 40 -0.78 -8.34 -22.87
C SER A 40 -1.26 -6.96 -22.45
N GLY A 41 -1.83 -6.23 -23.41
CA GLY A 41 -2.53 -4.97 -23.15
C GLY A 41 -3.50 -5.15 -21.98
N PHE A 42 -3.51 -4.17 -21.08
CA PHE A 42 -4.35 -4.18 -19.88
C PHE A 42 -5.80 -4.53 -20.22
N VAL A 43 -6.26 -5.70 -19.78
CA VAL A 43 -7.67 -6.12 -19.83
C VAL A 43 -8.27 -5.79 -18.46
N PRO A 44 -9.22 -4.85 -18.37
CA PRO A 44 -9.92 -4.58 -17.12
C PRO A 44 -10.55 -5.86 -16.57
N GLY A 45 -10.18 -6.25 -15.33
CA GLY A 45 -10.71 -7.44 -14.65
C GLY A 45 -9.85 -8.72 -14.69
N GLU A 46 -8.70 -8.71 -15.36
CA GLU A 46 -7.75 -9.85 -15.34
C GLU A 46 -6.64 -9.71 -14.28
N VAL A 47 -6.48 -8.53 -13.67
CA VAL A 47 -5.64 -8.37 -12.49
C VAL A 47 -6.39 -8.99 -11.30
N PRO A 48 -5.82 -9.96 -10.58
CA PRO A 48 -6.46 -10.47 -9.37
C PRO A 48 -6.72 -9.28 -8.42
N ALA A 49 -7.96 -9.12 -7.96
CA ALA A 49 -8.34 -8.08 -7.00
C ALA A 49 -7.42 -8.05 -5.76
N GLN A 50 -6.78 -9.19 -5.48
CA GLN A 50 -5.78 -9.39 -4.44
C GLN A 50 -4.53 -8.49 -4.61
N THR A 51 -4.07 -8.23 -5.84
CA THR A 51 -2.91 -7.36 -6.07
C THR A 51 -3.22 -5.91 -5.67
N ASP A 52 -4.42 -5.46 -6.01
CA ASP A 52 -4.90 -4.11 -5.70
C ASP A 52 -5.09 -3.94 -4.18
N ALA A 53 -5.68 -4.93 -3.51
CA ALA A 53 -5.91 -4.90 -2.06
C ALA A 53 -4.60 -4.91 -1.25
N VAL A 54 -3.60 -5.70 -1.68
CA VAL A 54 -2.29 -5.73 -1.02
C VAL A 54 -1.58 -4.39 -1.18
N GLN A 55 -1.58 -3.82 -2.39
CA GLN A 55 -0.95 -2.54 -2.64
C GLN A 55 -1.64 -1.41 -1.89
N SER A 56 -2.98 -1.38 -1.89
CA SER A 56 -3.75 -0.36 -1.18
C SER A 56 -3.52 -0.40 0.33
N MET A 57 -3.38 -1.60 0.92
CA MET A 57 -3.25 -1.77 2.37
C MET A 57 -1.81 -1.71 2.89
N THR A 58 -0.81 -1.71 2.02
CA THR A 58 0.61 -1.65 2.41
C THR A 58 0.94 -0.46 3.32
N PRO A 59 0.48 0.79 3.04
CA PRO A 59 0.69 1.92 3.94
C PRO A 59 0.20 1.68 5.38
N ALA A 60 -0.99 1.08 5.52
CA ALA A 60 -1.59 0.82 6.82
C ALA A 60 -0.84 -0.27 7.59
N VAL A 61 -0.51 -1.39 6.92
CA VAL A 61 0.27 -2.47 7.52
C VAL A 61 1.64 -1.97 7.98
N HIS A 62 2.35 -1.23 7.14
CA HIS A 62 3.67 -0.68 7.48
C HIS A 62 3.58 0.23 8.71
N ALA A 63 2.67 1.19 8.71
CA ALA A 63 2.50 2.14 9.81
C ALA A 63 2.11 1.45 11.14
N MET A 64 1.26 0.43 11.09
CA MET A 64 0.87 -0.36 12.27
C MET A 64 2.06 -1.11 12.86
N ILE A 65 2.90 -1.75 12.03
CA ILE A 65 4.09 -2.46 12.51
C ILE A 65 5.07 -1.49 13.19
N LEU A 66 5.30 -0.31 12.62
CA LEU A 66 6.16 0.71 13.24
C LEU A 66 5.60 1.19 14.59
N ALA A 67 4.28 1.39 14.68
CA ALA A 67 3.64 1.73 15.95
C ALA A 67 3.76 0.59 16.97
N MET A 68 3.58 -0.66 16.55
CA MET A 68 3.78 -1.83 17.41
C MET A 68 5.22 -1.93 17.92
N PHE A 69 6.24 -1.63 17.12
CA PHE A 69 7.61 -1.55 17.58
C PHE A 69 7.83 -0.45 18.62
N HIS A 70 7.28 0.75 18.39
CA HIS A 70 7.39 1.84 19.36
C HIS A 70 6.80 1.42 20.72
N TYR A 71 5.66 0.73 20.73
CA TYR A 71 5.01 0.28 21.96
C TYR A 71 5.45 -1.12 22.44
N ASN A 72 6.42 -1.76 21.78
CA ASN A 72 6.90 -3.12 22.07
C ASN A 72 5.77 -4.17 22.12
N LEU A 73 4.90 -4.16 21.11
CA LEU A 73 3.75 -5.05 20.99
C LEU A 73 3.98 -6.11 19.91
N THR A 74 3.48 -7.32 20.16
CA THR A 74 3.41 -8.40 19.16
C THR A 74 2.01 -8.56 18.57
N GLN A 75 0.99 -7.92 19.14
CA GLN A 75 -0.38 -7.87 18.61
C GLN A 75 -0.91 -6.45 18.72
N PHE A 76 -1.60 -5.97 17.68
CA PHE A 76 -2.16 -4.63 17.68
C PHE A 76 -3.34 -4.50 18.66
N ASP A 77 -3.28 -3.53 19.57
CA ASP A 77 -4.35 -3.25 20.55
C ASP A 77 -5.25 -2.12 20.05
N TYR A 78 -6.36 -2.50 19.41
CA TYR A 78 -7.37 -1.56 18.90
C TYR A 78 -8.07 -0.74 20.00
N SER A 79 -7.94 -1.13 21.27
CA SER A 79 -8.54 -0.40 22.40
C SER A 79 -7.64 0.72 22.93
N ASN A 80 -6.41 0.84 22.43
CA ASN A 80 -5.42 1.83 22.83
C ASN A 80 -5.41 3.03 21.86
N PRO A 81 -5.99 4.19 22.23
CA PRO A 81 -6.06 5.35 21.35
C PRO A 81 -4.68 5.93 21.02
N GLN A 82 -3.72 5.84 21.94
CA GLN A 82 -2.36 6.33 21.72
C GLN A 82 -1.65 5.52 20.63
N LEU A 83 -1.80 4.19 20.64
CA LEU A 83 -1.31 3.33 19.57
C LEU A 83 -2.00 3.66 18.23
N GLY A 84 -3.32 3.92 18.26
CA GLY A 84 -4.07 4.31 17.08
C GLY A 84 -3.60 5.62 16.46
N TRP A 85 -3.37 6.64 17.29
CA TRP A 85 -2.82 7.92 16.84
C TRP A 85 -1.39 7.80 16.33
N GLU A 86 -0.55 7.00 16.98
CA GLU A 86 0.80 6.71 16.51
C GLU A 86 0.78 6.09 15.11
N THR A 87 -0.14 5.14 14.90
CA THR A 87 -0.32 4.48 13.62
C THR A 87 -0.77 5.47 12.55
N LEU A 88 -1.78 6.29 12.85
CA LEU A 88 -2.25 7.31 11.92
C LEU A 88 -1.15 8.31 11.60
N TYR A 89 -0.39 8.78 12.60
CA TYR A 89 0.78 9.62 12.38
C TYR A 89 1.80 8.96 11.44
N ASN A 90 2.14 7.69 11.65
CA ASN A 90 3.06 6.96 10.78
C ASN A 90 2.52 6.87 9.34
N MET A 91 1.21 6.61 9.15
CA MET A 91 0.63 6.60 7.80
C MET A 91 0.73 7.98 7.13
N LEU A 92 0.31 9.04 7.83
CA LEU A 92 0.29 10.40 7.27
C LEU A 92 1.71 10.93 7.00
N SER A 93 2.66 10.66 7.89
CA SER A 93 4.04 11.13 7.78
C SER A 93 4.85 10.44 6.68
N LEU A 94 4.50 9.20 6.34
CA LEU A 94 5.18 8.42 5.29
C LEU A 94 4.49 8.56 3.93
N TYR A 95 3.16 8.48 3.93
CA TYR A 95 2.36 8.33 2.70
C TYR A 95 1.44 9.52 2.42
N GLY A 96 1.25 10.44 3.36
CA GLY A 96 0.32 11.56 3.20
C GLY A 96 0.64 12.47 2.02
N GLN A 97 1.92 12.59 1.64
CA GLN A 97 2.35 13.39 0.48
C GLN A 97 1.84 12.85 -0.87
N MET A 98 1.35 11.61 -0.90
CA MET A 98 0.74 11.00 -2.08
C MET A 98 -0.73 11.42 -2.26
N ASP A 99 -1.36 11.96 -1.22
CA ASP A 99 -2.73 12.47 -1.30
C ASP A 99 -2.73 13.82 -2.02
N GLU A 100 -3.61 13.97 -3.02
CA GLU A 100 -3.69 15.18 -3.85
C GLU A 100 -4.11 16.44 -3.07
N ARG A 101 -4.72 16.26 -1.88
CA ARG A 101 -5.14 17.35 -0.99
C ARG A 101 -4.01 17.79 -0.05
N SER A 102 -2.86 17.10 -0.07
CA SER A 102 -1.72 17.45 0.76
C SER A 102 -0.98 18.66 0.22
N GLU A 103 -0.60 19.57 1.11
CA GLU A 103 0.18 20.76 0.79
C GLU A 103 1.38 20.86 1.71
N TYR A 104 2.45 21.53 1.27
CA TYR A 104 3.60 21.83 2.12
C TYR A 104 3.54 23.26 2.63
N LEU A 105 3.61 23.41 3.95
CA LEU A 105 3.83 24.68 4.62
C LEU A 105 5.17 24.61 5.37
N ASN A 106 6.19 25.26 4.80
CA ASN A 106 7.58 25.11 5.24
C ASN A 106 8.04 23.64 5.12
N GLU A 107 8.44 23.01 6.22
CA GLU A 107 8.90 21.62 6.30
C GLU A 107 7.81 20.66 6.79
N GLN A 108 6.58 21.15 6.99
CA GLN A 108 5.45 20.35 7.46
C GLN A 108 4.48 20.08 6.32
N LEU A 109 3.94 18.87 6.32
CA LEU A 109 2.85 18.45 5.46
C LEU A 109 1.53 18.84 6.11
N VAL A 110 0.74 19.65 5.41
CA VAL A 110 -0.60 20.08 5.79
C VAL A 110 -1.59 19.11 5.15
N LEU A 111 -2.39 18.46 5.99
CA LEU A 111 -3.36 17.45 5.60
C LEU A 111 -4.72 17.81 6.18
N PRO A 112 -5.75 18.03 5.34
CA PRO A 112 -7.11 18.25 5.83
C PRO A 112 -7.58 17.14 6.77
N VAL A 113 -8.45 17.48 7.73
CA VAL A 113 -9.04 16.47 8.64
C VAL A 113 -9.72 15.32 7.88
N GLU A 114 -10.27 15.61 6.70
CA GLU A 114 -10.87 14.61 5.80
C GLU A 114 -9.84 13.58 5.33
N THR A 115 -8.64 14.01 4.96
CA THR A 115 -7.54 13.10 4.62
C THR A 115 -7.16 12.22 5.81
N ALA A 116 -7.04 12.80 7.01
CA ALA A 116 -6.76 12.01 8.22
C ALA A 116 -7.86 10.97 8.50
N ARG A 117 -9.14 11.32 8.28
CA ARG A 117 -10.27 10.39 8.40
C ARG A 117 -10.20 9.28 7.36
N ASP A 118 -9.93 9.61 6.10
CA ASP A 118 -9.83 8.64 5.02
C ASP A 118 -8.70 7.64 5.31
N PHE A 119 -7.52 8.13 5.70
CA PHE A 119 -6.38 7.27 6.08
C PHE A 119 -6.70 6.37 7.28
N SER A 120 -7.38 6.91 8.31
CA SER A 120 -7.75 6.12 9.50
C SER A 120 -8.71 4.97 9.18
N SER A 121 -9.47 5.05 8.08
CA SER A 121 -10.50 4.06 7.72
C SER A 121 -9.91 2.67 7.39
N ALA A 122 -8.61 2.60 7.07
CA ALA A 122 -7.89 1.35 6.92
C ALA A 122 -7.80 0.55 8.23
N ILE A 123 -7.97 1.18 9.39
CA ILE A 123 -7.71 0.58 10.70
C ILE A 123 -8.94 0.68 11.61
N PHE A 124 -9.63 1.82 11.59
CA PHE A 124 -10.75 2.12 12.48
C PHE A 124 -12.06 2.24 11.72
N SER A 125 -13.15 1.81 12.35
CA SER A 125 -14.49 1.94 11.76
C SER A 125 -15.08 3.34 11.88
N SER A 126 -14.53 4.17 12.77
CA SER A 126 -14.82 5.61 12.87
C SER A 126 -13.60 6.34 13.42
N PHE A 127 -13.32 7.52 12.87
CA PHE A 127 -12.27 8.41 13.36
C PHE A 127 -12.47 8.83 14.82
N ASP A 128 -13.73 8.91 15.28
CA ASP A 128 -14.05 9.30 16.67
C ASP A 128 -13.49 8.30 17.71
N GLN A 129 -13.14 7.07 17.30
CA GLN A 129 -12.52 6.07 18.18
C GLN A 129 -11.13 6.48 18.66
N LEU A 130 -10.44 7.31 17.89
CA LEU A 130 -9.12 7.85 18.26
C LEU A 130 -9.23 8.86 19.41
N GLY A 131 -10.39 9.47 19.62
CA GLY A 131 -10.56 10.53 20.61
C GLY A 131 -9.70 11.76 20.30
N ALA A 132 -9.18 12.42 21.33
CA ALA A 132 -8.34 13.61 21.16
C ALA A 132 -6.89 13.23 20.83
N LEU A 133 -6.23 14.06 20.02
CA LEU A 133 -4.81 13.94 19.70
C LEU A 133 -3.96 13.93 20.99
N PRO A 134 -3.13 12.89 21.25
CA PRO A 134 -2.27 12.82 22.41
C PRO A 134 -1.23 13.95 22.42
N ALA A 135 -0.95 14.51 23.59
CA ALA A 135 0.06 15.56 23.77
C ALA A 135 1.47 15.07 23.37
N ASP A 136 1.70 13.77 23.50
CA ASP A 136 2.96 13.06 23.23
C ASP A 136 3.34 13.11 21.74
N LEU A 137 2.40 13.45 20.85
CA LEU A 137 2.63 13.64 19.41
C LEU A 137 2.89 15.10 19.02
N SER A 138 2.77 16.05 19.96
CA SER A 138 2.76 17.48 19.65
C SER A 138 4.07 18.02 19.06
N ASP A 139 5.18 17.29 19.19
CA ASP A 139 6.46 17.62 18.57
C ASP A 139 6.50 17.33 17.07
N ARG A 140 5.63 16.44 16.58
CA ARG A 140 5.63 15.94 15.19
C ARG A 140 4.29 16.02 14.48
N MET A 141 3.19 16.17 15.20
CA MET A 141 1.84 16.32 14.65
C MET A 141 1.01 17.29 15.48
N VAL A 142 0.44 18.29 14.83
CA VAL A 142 -0.38 19.33 15.47
C VAL A 142 -1.66 19.52 14.67
N TYR A 143 -2.81 19.68 15.34
CA TYR A 143 -4.05 20.10 14.70
C TYR A 143 -4.16 21.63 14.71
N ASP A 144 -4.38 22.20 13.53
CA ASP A 144 -4.67 23.63 13.35
C ASP A 144 -6.15 23.82 12.99
N ALA A 145 -6.87 24.48 13.89
CA ALA A 145 -8.30 24.74 13.77
C ALA A 145 -8.65 25.88 12.80
N GLU A 146 -7.69 26.76 12.43
CA GLU A 146 -7.94 27.83 11.48
C GLU A 146 -8.10 27.30 10.05
N VAL A 147 -7.36 26.23 9.73
CA VAL A 147 -7.37 25.56 8.42
C VAL A 147 -7.95 24.14 8.48
N ASP A 148 -8.49 23.73 9.62
CA ASP A 148 -9.08 22.39 9.87
C ASP A 148 -8.20 21.23 9.37
N SER A 149 -6.91 21.28 9.70
CA SER A 149 -5.89 20.39 9.15
C SER A 149 -4.89 19.94 10.20
N TYR A 150 -4.26 18.80 9.96
CA TYR A 150 -3.08 18.34 10.70
C TYR A 150 -1.81 18.82 9.99
N LEU A 151 -0.89 19.38 10.77
CA LEU A 151 0.48 19.70 10.35
C LEU A 151 1.37 18.56 10.83
N VAL A 152 1.93 17.82 9.89
CA VAL A 152 2.67 16.58 10.13
C VAL A 152 4.13 16.75 9.72
N THR A 153 5.04 16.36 10.60
CA THR A 153 6.46 16.23 10.27
C THR A 153 6.67 14.91 9.54
N CYS A 154 7.11 14.98 8.29
CA CYS A 154 7.29 13.80 7.45
C CYS A 154 8.44 12.92 7.93
N GLY A 155 8.20 11.61 7.91
CA GLY A 155 9.23 10.60 8.05
C GLY A 155 9.89 10.27 6.70
N SER A 156 10.75 9.25 6.69
CA SER A 156 11.21 8.65 5.44
C SER A 156 10.72 7.21 5.36
N ASP A 157 10.03 6.88 4.29
CA ASP A 157 9.58 5.52 3.94
C ASP A 157 10.67 4.70 3.24
N THR A 158 11.81 5.31 2.93
CA THR A 158 12.89 4.69 2.13
C THR A 158 13.81 3.75 2.90
N LEU A 159 13.56 3.54 4.20
CA LEU A 159 14.43 2.74 5.06
C LEU A 159 13.93 1.30 5.23
N ALA A 160 12.63 1.06 5.12
CA ALA A 160 12.05 -0.27 5.31
C ALA A 160 10.91 -0.50 4.33
N GLU A 161 10.75 -1.75 3.91
CA GLU A 161 9.75 -2.15 2.91
C GLU A 161 8.98 -3.39 3.37
N ILE A 162 7.70 -3.44 3.02
CA ILE A 162 6.86 -4.62 3.21
C ILE A 162 7.05 -5.58 2.04
N HIS A 163 7.50 -6.79 2.32
CA HIS A 163 7.52 -7.91 1.38
C HIS A 163 6.45 -8.92 1.74
N LEU A 164 5.41 -9.02 0.91
CA LEU A 164 4.37 -10.03 1.09
C LEU A 164 4.88 -11.41 0.65
N SER A 165 4.70 -12.40 1.51
CA SER A 165 5.06 -13.79 1.23
C SER A 165 3.87 -14.63 0.77
N ASN A 166 2.68 -14.39 1.33
CA ASN A 166 1.47 -15.10 0.95
C ASN A 166 0.20 -14.29 1.25
N SER A 167 -0.83 -14.48 0.43
CA SER A 167 -2.18 -13.95 0.61
C SER A 167 -3.21 -15.04 0.37
N SER A 168 -4.22 -15.12 1.23
CA SER A 168 -5.36 -16.03 1.03
C SER A 168 -6.68 -15.32 1.29
N GLU A 169 -7.69 -15.62 0.47
CA GLU A 169 -9.02 -15.05 0.56
C GLU A 169 -10.04 -16.11 0.99
N ALA A 170 -10.87 -15.77 1.97
CA ALA A 170 -12.00 -16.59 2.39
C ALA A 170 -13.24 -16.31 1.52
N ALA A 171 -14.25 -17.18 1.59
CA ALA A 171 -15.47 -17.06 0.79
C ALA A 171 -16.30 -15.79 1.07
N ASP A 172 -16.07 -15.13 2.21
CA ASP A 172 -16.71 -13.87 2.60
C ASP A 172 -15.89 -12.62 2.20
N GLY A 173 -14.80 -12.82 1.45
CA GLY A 173 -13.89 -11.76 1.00
C GLY A 173 -12.85 -11.35 2.05
N THR A 174 -12.82 -11.99 3.23
CA THR A 174 -11.78 -11.73 4.23
C THR A 174 -10.42 -12.16 3.69
N LEU A 175 -9.45 -11.25 3.70
CA LEU A 175 -8.08 -11.53 3.27
C LEU A 175 -7.19 -11.77 4.49
N THR A 176 -6.34 -12.79 4.41
CA THR A 176 -5.22 -13.00 5.31
C THR A 176 -3.93 -12.76 4.54
N LEU A 177 -3.13 -11.82 5.02
CA LEU A 177 -1.83 -11.45 4.46
C LEU A 177 -0.73 -11.91 5.40
N THR A 178 0.35 -12.46 4.86
CA THR A 178 1.56 -12.78 5.62
C THR A 178 2.77 -12.24 4.88
N GLY A 179 3.69 -11.64 5.61
CA GLY A 179 4.86 -11.01 5.01
C GLY A 179 5.89 -10.60 6.03
N THR A 180 6.83 -9.80 5.55
CA THR A 180 7.99 -9.34 6.31
C THR A 180 8.14 -7.84 6.11
N LEU A 181 8.52 -7.12 7.17
CA LEU A 181 9.09 -5.79 7.07
C LEU A 181 10.61 -5.95 7.04
N SER A 182 11.26 -5.56 5.95
CA SER A 182 12.71 -5.69 5.79
C SER A 182 13.39 -4.33 5.78
N TYR A 183 14.58 -4.25 6.37
CA TYR A 183 15.42 -3.06 6.38
C TYR A 183 16.20 -2.97 5.07
N LEU A 184 15.97 -1.90 4.31
CA LEU A 184 16.51 -1.76 2.95
C LEU A 184 18.04 -1.54 2.92
N VAL A 185 18.63 -1.09 4.02
CA VAL A 185 20.07 -0.77 4.07
C VAL A 185 20.94 -2.03 4.06
N ASP A 186 20.52 -3.09 4.73
CA ASP A 186 21.29 -4.34 4.83
C ASP A 186 20.50 -5.62 4.44
N GLY A 187 19.21 -5.48 4.12
CA GLY A 187 18.33 -6.57 3.73
C GLY A 187 17.89 -7.47 4.88
N SER A 188 18.11 -7.06 6.13
CA SER A 188 17.67 -7.84 7.30
C SER A 188 16.16 -7.74 7.51
N ASP A 189 15.57 -8.81 8.03
CA ASP A 189 14.16 -8.83 8.41
C ASP A 189 13.98 -8.17 9.78
N LEU A 190 13.19 -7.10 9.83
CA LEU A 190 12.85 -6.39 11.06
C LEU A 190 11.71 -7.09 11.82
N ALA A 191 10.70 -7.58 11.09
CA ALA A 191 9.61 -8.40 11.63
C ALA A 191 8.95 -9.22 10.53
N GLN A 192 8.39 -10.37 10.90
CA GLN A 192 7.37 -11.03 10.09
C GLN A 192 6.00 -10.76 10.71
N PHE A 193 4.97 -10.74 9.88
CA PHE A 193 3.61 -10.41 10.33
C PHE A 193 2.55 -11.27 9.66
N GLN A 194 1.40 -11.34 10.33
CA GLN A 194 0.13 -11.77 9.75
C GLN A 194 -0.92 -10.69 9.98
N ALA A 195 -1.65 -10.31 8.92
CA ALA A 195 -2.73 -9.35 8.96
C ALA A 195 -4.03 -9.96 8.44
N THR A 196 -5.15 -9.65 9.09
CA THR A 196 -6.50 -10.02 8.64
C THR A 196 -7.22 -8.75 8.21
N LEU A 197 -7.78 -8.76 7.01
CA LEU A 197 -8.43 -7.63 6.37
C LEU A 197 -9.87 -8.00 6.03
N GLN A 198 -10.82 -7.13 6.41
CA GLN A 198 -12.22 -7.27 6.05
C GLN A 198 -12.59 -6.28 4.94
N PRO A 199 -13.32 -6.68 3.88
CA PRO A 199 -13.85 -5.77 2.89
C PRO A 199 -14.67 -4.65 3.54
N ARG A 200 -14.42 -3.42 3.10
CA ARG A 200 -15.12 -2.23 3.59
C ARG A 200 -15.26 -1.20 2.48
N ASP A 201 -16.39 -0.51 2.46
CA ASP A 201 -16.58 0.66 1.61
C ASP A 201 -15.84 1.86 2.22
N ASN A 202 -14.55 1.96 1.88
CA ASN A 202 -13.66 3.04 2.27
C ASN A 202 -12.60 3.26 1.16
N MET A 203 -11.72 4.25 1.34
CA MET A 203 -10.70 4.60 0.35
C MET A 203 -9.76 3.43 -0.01
N PHE A 204 -9.56 2.47 0.89
CA PHE A 204 -8.64 1.35 0.70
C PHE A 204 -9.31 0.05 0.24
N GLY A 205 -10.65 -0.01 0.28
CA GLY A 205 -11.46 -1.20 0.03
C GLY A 205 -11.50 -2.22 1.18
N TYR A 206 -10.68 -2.03 2.22
CA TYR A 206 -10.53 -2.95 3.34
C TYR A 206 -10.26 -2.21 4.65
N THR A 207 -10.52 -2.89 5.77
CA THR A 207 -10.09 -2.50 7.11
C THR A 207 -9.32 -3.66 7.75
N ILE A 208 -8.17 -3.38 8.36
CA ILE A 208 -7.37 -4.37 9.10
C ILE A 208 -8.06 -4.64 10.43
N THR A 209 -8.52 -5.88 10.64
CA THR A 209 -9.24 -6.31 11.84
C THR A 209 -8.37 -7.10 12.82
N ALA A 210 -7.21 -7.60 12.36
CA ALA A 210 -6.17 -8.14 13.20
C ALA A 210 -4.80 -7.91 12.56
N LEU A 211 -3.79 -7.65 13.39
CA LEU A 211 -2.39 -7.65 12.99
C LEU A 211 -1.54 -8.20 14.14
N GLU A 212 -0.70 -9.17 13.83
CA GLU A 212 0.25 -9.77 14.76
C GLU A 212 1.63 -9.88 14.12
N LEU A 213 2.68 -9.72 14.94
CA LEU A 213 4.05 -10.04 14.56
C LEU A 213 4.29 -11.50 14.90
N VAL A 214 4.76 -12.26 13.92
CA VAL A 214 5.04 -13.70 14.03
C VAL A 214 6.55 -13.89 14.01
N GLY A 215 7.12 -14.57 15.00
CA GLY A 215 8.58 -14.74 15.11
C GLY A 215 9.06 -14.89 16.53
#